data_AF-A0A4Y2WCC5-F1
#
_entry.id   AF-A0A4Y2WCC5-F1
#
_cell.length_a   1.000
_cell.length_b   1.000
_cell.length_c   1.000
_cell.angle_alpha   90.00
_cell.angle_beta   90.00
_cell.angle_gamma   90.00
#
_symmetry.space_group_name_H-M   'P 1'
#
loop_
_entity.id
_entity.type
_entity.pdbx_description
1 polymer ?
#
loop_
_entity_poly.entity_id
_entity_poly.type
_entity_poly.pdbx_seq_one_letter_code
_entity_poly.pdbx_strand_id
1 'polypeptide(L)'
;MNNSLKEFSEFARAYIDDIAISSADIGTHLKHLDWKHLPDPDKVIRELEVPRTKTQLRSLLGLTNYYRDYIPNYAGIAHPLTELTKKRAPEIFDWKEIHQTAFQDLKDKL
;
A
#
# COMPACT_ATOMS: atom_id res chain seq x y z
N MET A 1 -22.74 -6.50 14.46
CA MET A 1 -22.31 -6.98 13.13
C MET A 1 -22.11 -5.77 12.24
N ASN A 2 -21.00 -5.72 11.48
CA ASN A 2 -20.61 -4.58 10.66
C ASN A 2 -21.73 -4.20 9.67
N ASN A 3 -22.15 -2.93 9.67
CA ASN A 3 -23.26 -2.43 8.86
C ASN A 3 -22.87 -2.19 7.38
N SER A 4 -21.57 -2.25 7.08
CA SER A 4 -20.99 -1.87 5.77
C SER A 4 -21.39 -2.78 4.60
N LEU A 5 -21.87 -4.00 4.87
CA LEU A 5 -22.32 -4.95 3.83
C LEU A 5 -23.84 -5.07 3.75
N LYS A 6 -24.59 -4.28 4.54
CA LYS A 6 -26.05 -4.43 4.64
C LYS A 6 -26.74 -4.20 3.29
N GLU A 7 -26.24 -3.24 2.52
CA GLU A 7 -26.73 -2.90 1.17
C GLU A 7 -26.37 -3.95 0.10
N PHE A 8 -25.40 -4.82 0.38
CA PHE A 8 -24.89 -5.83 -0.55
C PHE A 8 -25.19 -7.27 -0.11
N SER A 9 -26.03 -7.44 0.91
CA SER A 9 -26.31 -8.73 1.57
C SER A 9 -26.92 -9.79 0.65
N GLU A 10 -27.46 -9.38 -0.50
CA GLU A 10 -27.97 -10.28 -1.54
C GLU A 10 -26.86 -11.11 -2.19
N PHE A 11 -25.65 -10.55 -2.32
CA PHE A 11 -24.54 -11.19 -3.03
C PHE A 11 -23.21 -11.23 -2.26
N ALA A 12 -23.10 -10.52 -1.13
CA ALA A 12 -21.90 -10.48 -0.30
C ALA A 12 -22.19 -10.94 1.14
N ARG A 13 -21.34 -11.82 1.67
CA ARG A 13 -21.40 -12.32 3.06
C ARG A 13 -20.03 -12.19 3.70
N ALA A 14 -19.94 -11.52 4.84
CA ALA A 14 -18.75 -11.53 5.67
C ALA A 14 -18.68 -12.82 6.50
N TYR A 15 -17.51 -13.44 6.54
CA TYR A 15 -17.21 -14.58 7.39
C TYR A 15 -15.82 -14.39 8.00
N ILE A 16 -15.78 -14.03 9.28
CA ILE A 16 -14.56 -13.78 10.06
C ILE A 16 -13.63 -12.79 9.34
N ASP A 17 -12.66 -13.27 8.58
CA ASP A 17 -11.64 -12.47 7.89
C ASP A 17 -11.92 -12.30 6.39
N ASP A 18 -12.84 -13.09 5.83
CA ASP A 18 -13.13 -13.14 4.40
C ASP A 18 -14.51 -12.55 4.08
N ILE A 19 -14.64 -11.99 2.87
CA ILE A 19 -15.93 -11.63 2.28
C ILE A 19 -16.16 -12.57 1.10
N ALA A 20 -17.17 -13.44 1.22
CA ALA A 20 -17.64 -14.26 0.12
C ALA A 20 -18.59 -13.44 -0.76
N ILE A 21 -18.23 -13.25 -2.03
CA ILE A 21 -19.09 -12.65 -3.04
C ILE A 21 -19.56 -13.78 -3.97
N SER A 22 -20.87 -13.87 -4.22
CA SER A 22 -21.48 -14.92 -5.06
C SER A 22 -22.38 -14.31 -6.11
N SER A 23 -22.47 -14.89 -7.30
CA SER A 23 -23.24 -14.34 -8.43
C SER A 23 -23.69 -15.43 -9.37
N ALA A 24 -24.74 -15.17 -10.16
CA ALA A 24 -25.33 -16.16 -11.06
C ALA A 24 -24.47 -16.47 -12.30
N ASP A 25 -23.65 -15.52 -12.74
CA ASP A 25 -22.77 -15.63 -13.90
C ASP A 25 -21.51 -14.78 -13.72
N ILE A 26 -20.48 -15.09 -14.52
CA ILE A 26 -19.16 -14.43 -14.43
C ILE A 26 -19.22 -12.93 -14.76
N GLY A 27 -20.09 -12.50 -15.67
CA GLY A 27 -20.23 -11.09 -16.05
C GLY A 27 -20.80 -10.25 -14.90
N THR A 28 -21.81 -10.78 -14.22
CA THR A 28 -22.37 -10.16 -13.00
C THR A 28 -21.39 -10.23 -11.84
N HIS A 29 -20.67 -11.36 -11.70
CA HIS A 29 -19.66 -11.51 -10.66
C HIS A 29 -18.54 -10.46 -10.74
N LEU A 30 -18.04 -10.20 -11.95
CA LEU A 30 -17.01 -9.18 -12.18
C LEU A 30 -17.50 -7.75 -11.89
N LYS A 31 -18.80 -7.48 -12.04
CA LYS A 31 -19.42 -6.20 -11.64
C LYS A 31 -19.55 -6.09 -10.13
N HIS A 32 -19.98 -7.15 -9.44
CA HIS A 32 -20.06 -7.18 -7.98
C HIS A 32 -18.70 -7.05 -7.30
N LEU A 33 -17.63 -7.56 -7.94
CA LEU A 33 -16.26 -7.39 -7.48
C LEU A 33 -15.68 -6.00 -7.76
N ASP A 34 -16.37 -5.18 -8.55
CA ASP A 34 -15.83 -3.94 -9.14
C ASP A 34 -14.39 -4.09 -9.68
N TRP A 35 -14.07 -5.29 -10.19
CA TRP A 35 -12.71 -5.72 -10.52
C TRP A 35 -12.01 -4.80 -11.52
N LYS A 36 -12.79 -4.12 -12.38
CA LYS A 36 -12.28 -3.19 -13.38
C LYS A 36 -11.68 -1.89 -12.81
N HIS A 37 -11.94 -1.58 -11.54
CA HIS A 37 -11.44 -0.36 -10.89
C HIS A 37 -10.35 -0.63 -9.85
N LEU A 38 -9.99 -1.89 -9.60
CA LEU A 38 -8.80 -2.19 -8.82
C LEU A 38 -7.59 -1.69 -9.62
N PRO A 39 -6.77 -0.80 -9.04
CA PRO A 39 -5.64 -0.27 -9.76
C PRO A 39 -4.65 -1.40 -9.98
N ASP A 40 -4.10 -1.47 -11.20
CA ASP A 40 -3.05 -2.42 -11.55
C ASP A 40 -1.88 -2.24 -10.57
N PRO A 41 -1.51 -3.29 -9.79
CA PRO A 41 -0.49 -3.16 -8.77
C PRO A 41 0.84 -2.65 -9.32
N ASP A 42 1.22 -3.05 -10.55
CA ASP A 42 2.43 -2.56 -11.21
C ASP A 42 2.32 -1.07 -11.53
N LYS A 43 1.12 -0.62 -11.93
CA LYS A 43 0.85 0.80 -12.19
C LYS A 43 0.91 1.61 -10.90
N VAL A 44 0.33 1.12 -9.81
CA VAL A 44 0.37 1.78 -8.49
C VAL A 44 1.81 1.96 -8.03
N ILE A 45 2.63 0.91 -8.14
CA ILE A 45 4.04 0.98 -7.73
C ILE A 45 4.79 1.97 -8.62
N ARG A 46 4.63 1.93 -9.95
CA ARG A 46 5.29 2.88 -10.88
C ARG A 46 4.91 4.32 -10.63
N GLU A 47 3.66 4.58 -10.28
CA GLU A 47 3.12 5.92 -10.02
C GLU A 47 3.36 6.42 -8.59
N LEU A 48 4.01 5.63 -7.71
CA LEU A 48 4.41 6.10 -6.39
C LEU A 48 5.27 7.36 -6.50
N GLU A 49 4.75 8.45 -5.94
CA GLU A 49 5.44 9.73 -5.84
C GLU A 49 6.37 9.77 -4.62
N VAL A 50 7.39 10.64 -4.71
CA VAL A 50 8.29 10.91 -3.58
C VAL A 50 7.49 11.53 -2.42
N PRO A 51 7.57 10.97 -1.20
CA PRO A 51 6.89 11.52 -0.04
C PRO A 51 7.32 12.95 0.26
N ARG A 52 6.35 13.85 0.46
CA ARG A 52 6.61 15.26 0.83
C ARG A 52 6.39 15.54 2.30
N THR A 53 5.79 14.59 3.01
CA THR A 53 5.44 14.71 4.44
C THR A 53 5.85 13.46 5.20
N LYS A 54 6.07 13.59 6.51
CA LYS A 54 6.37 12.42 7.37
C LYS A 54 5.26 11.39 7.37
N THR A 55 4.00 11.81 7.25
CA THR A 55 2.86 10.88 7.19
C THR A 55 2.93 10.03 5.93
N GLN A 56 3.14 10.63 4.76
CA GLN A 56 3.32 9.90 3.51
C GLN A 56 4.55 8.96 3.59
N LEU A 57 5.65 9.44 4.16
CA LEU A 57 6.87 8.64 4.30
C LEU A 57 6.66 7.43 5.22
N ARG A 58 5.91 7.59 6.33
CA ARG A 58 5.53 6.48 7.22
C ARG A 58 4.61 5.48 6.53
N SER A 59 3.66 5.95 5.70
CA SER A 59 2.80 5.05 4.92
C SER A 59 3.61 4.22 3.94
N LEU A 60 4.55 4.82 3.21
CA LEU A 60 5.48 4.11 2.31
C LEU A 60 6.33 3.08 3.08
N LEU A 61 6.91 3.49 4.22
CA LEU A 61 7.70 2.59 5.06
C LEU A 61 6.85 1.46 5.65
N GLY A 62 5.58 1.71 5.95
CA GLY A 62 4.63 0.67 6.36
C GLY A 62 4.38 -0.36 5.27
N LEU A 63 4.11 0.12 4.04
CA LEU A 63 3.91 -0.74 2.86
C LEU A 63 5.15 -1.58 2.56
N THR A 64 6.32 -0.95 2.45
CA THR A 64 7.57 -1.66 2.13
C THR A 64 8.02 -2.58 3.27
N ASN A 65 7.74 -2.23 4.53
CA ASN A 65 8.02 -3.10 5.67
C ASN A 65 7.13 -4.35 5.68
N TYR A 66 5.91 -4.31 5.12
CA TYR A 66 5.08 -5.50 4.96
C TYR A 66 5.76 -6.53 4.04
N TYR A 67 6.50 -6.07 3.03
CA TYR A 67 7.24 -6.91 2.08
C TYR A 67 8.72 -7.12 2.45
N ARG A 68 9.15 -6.73 3.66
CA ARG A 68 10.57 -6.72 4.05
C ARG A 68 11.30 -8.05 3.87
N ASP A 69 10.60 -9.17 4.04
CA ASP A 69 11.19 -10.52 3.94
C ASP A 69 11.57 -10.88 2.49
N TYR A 70 10.98 -10.18 1.51
CA TYR A 70 11.24 -10.33 0.09
C TYR A 70 12.23 -9.28 -0.45
N ILE A 71 12.63 -8.30 0.36
CA ILE A 71 13.53 -7.22 -0.02
C ILE A 71 14.92 -7.46 0.62
N PRO A 72 15.92 -7.93 -0.15
CA PRO A 72 17.26 -8.15 0.38
C PRO A 72 17.85 -6.86 0.98
N ASN A 73 18.41 -6.95 2.18
CA ASN A 73 18.98 -5.82 2.91
C ASN A 73 17.98 -4.65 3.15
N TYR A 74 16.70 -4.95 3.33
CA TYR A 74 15.65 -3.93 3.58
C TYR A 74 16.06 -2.90 4.65
N ALA A 75 16.57 -3.35 5.79
CA ALA A 75 16.95 -2.46 6.89
C ALA A 75 18.01 -1.43 6.49
N GLY A 76 18.99 -1.83 5.66
CA GLY A 76 20.03 -0.93 5.17
C GLY A 76 19.48 0.11 4.18
N ILE A 77 18.59 -0.32 3.28
CA ILE A 77 17.96 0.55 2.27
C ILE A 77 17.00 1.54 2.94
N ALA A 78 16.15 1.06 3.85
CA ALA A 78 15.15 1.87 4.53
C ALA A 78 15.75 2.83 5.58
N HIS A 79 16.97 2.56 6.08
CA HIS A 79 17.61 3.34 7.13
C HIS A 79 17.59 4.87 6.88
N PRO A 80 18.13 5.40 5.77
CA PRO A 80 18.11 6.83 5.49
C PRO A 80 16.69 7.45 5.50
N LEU A 81 15.68 6.70 5.07
CA LEU A 81 14.29 7.15 5.10
C LEU A 81 13.70 7.12 6.52
N THR A 82 14.01 6.09 7.30
CA THR A 82 13.55 5.99 8.70
C THR A 82 14.09 7.13 9.57
N GLU A 83 15.31 7.61 9.32
CA GLU A 83 15.90 8.76 10.02
C GLU A 83 15.04 10.02 9.89
N LEU A 84 14.45 10.26 8.71
CA LEU A 84 13.58 11.42 8.46
C LEU A 84 12.26 11.37 9.23
N THR A 85 11.85 10.18 9.68
CA THR A 85 10.58 9.98 10.41
C THR A 85 10.72 10.08 11.93
N LYS A 86 11.95 10.20 12.45
CA LYS A 86 12.22 10.28 13.90
C LYS A 86 11.53 11.49 14.53
N LYS A 87 11.12 11.36 15.80
CA LYS A 87 10.42 12.43 16.54
C LYS A 87 11.21 13.74 16.63
N ARG A 88 12.55 13.67 16.61
CA ARG A 88 13.45 14.83 16.63
C ARG A 88 13.75 15.40 15.24
N ALA A 89 13.38 14.71 14.16
CA ALA A 89 13.57 15.23 12.80
C ALA A 89 12.59 16.39 12.52
N PRO A 90 12.99 17.40 11.73
CA PRO A 90 12.12 18.50 11.34
C PRO A 90 10.90 17.99 10.54
N GLU A 91 9.75 18.68 10.63
CA GLU A 91 8.55 18.34 9.82
C GLU A 91 8.82 18.41 8.32
N ILE A 92 9.58 19.43 7.92
CA ILE A 92 10.13 19.58 6.58
C ILE A 92 11.53 18.98 6.62
N PHE A 93 11.70 17.81 6.00
CA PHE A 93 13.01 17.18 5.87
C PHE A 93 13.72 17.67 4.61
N ASP A 94 15.04 17.82 4.72
CA ASP A 94 15.90 18.09 3.57
C ASP A 94 16.05 16.79 2.76
N TRP A 95 15.40 16.74 1.59
CA TRP A 95 15.44 15.55 0.73
C TRP A 95 16.72 15.52 -0.10
N LYS A 96 17.71 14.78 0.38
CA LYS A 96 19.02 14.57 -0.24
C LYS A 96 19.01 13.38 -1.20
N GLU A 97 20.07 13.29 -2.00
CA GLU A 97 20.31 12.21 -2.95
C GLU A 97 20.23 10.81 -2.29
N ILE A 98 20.79 10.64 -1.09
CA ILE A 98 20.72 9.37 -0.34
C ILE A 98 19.26 8.93 -0.06
N HIS A 99 18.35 9.87 0.15
CA HIS A 99 16.93 9.57 0.35
C HIS A 99 16.28 9.19 -0.97
N GLN A 100 16.64 9.87 -2.07
CA GLN A 100 16.16 9.54 -3.41
C GLN A 100 16.60 8.14 -3.86
N THR A 101 17.87 7.79 -3.65
CA THR A 101 18.38 6.45 -3.95
C THR A 101 17.65 5.39 -3.14
N ALA A 102 17.52 5.59 -1.82
CA ALA A 102 16.79 4.65 -0.97
C ALA A 102 15.31 4.49 -1.36
N PHE A 103 14.65 5.58 -1.75
CA PHE A 103 13.28 5.55 -2.24
C PHE A 103 13.17 4.74 -3.54
N GLN A 104 14.06 4.98 -4.50
CA GLN A 104 14.04 4.28 -5.78
C GLN A 104 14.37 2.79 -5.59
N ASP A 105 15.36 2.46 -4.76
CA ASP A 105 15.72 1.07 -4.44
C ASP A 105 14.55 0.30 -3.82
N LEU A 106 13.77 0.93 -2.93
CA LEU A 106 12.57 0.31 -2.36
C LEU A 106 11.45 0.16 -3.41
N LYS A 107 11.29 1.16 -4.28
CA LYS A 107 10.29 1.16 -5.35
C LYS A 107 10.57 0.09 -6.40
N ASP A 108 11.83 -0.15 -6.74
CA ASP A 108 12.24 -1.15 -7.73
C ASP A 108 12.23 -2.59 -7.18
N LYS A 109 12.20 -2.74 -5.84
CA LYS A 109 12.17 -4.04 -5.14
C LYS A 109 10.77 -4.43 -4.64
N LEU A 110 9.79 -3.53 -4.78
CA LEU A 110 8.36 -3.76 -4.56
C LEU A 110 7.75 -4.42 -5.80
#